data_AF-A0A947UIR9-F1
#
_entry.id   AF-A0A947UIR9-F1
#
_cell.length_a   1.000
_cell.length_b   1.000
_cell.length_c   1.000
_cell.angle_alpha   90.00
_cell.angle_beta   90.00
_cell.angle_gamma   90.00
#
_symmetry.space_group_name_H-M   'P 1'
#
loop_
_entity.id
_entity.type
_entity.pdbx_description
1 polymer ?
#
loop_
_entity_poly.entity_id
_entity_poly.type
_entity_poly.pdbx_seq_one_letter_code
_entity_poly.pdbx_strand_id
1 'polypeptide(L)' 'MVQHRSMLHVADNTGAKKLQCIRVLGGYKKRTAGLADVITCVVKVAVPHGTVKKSDVVHAVLVRVHK' A
#
# COMPACT_ATOMS: atom_id res chain seq x y z
N MET A 1 5.62 12.10 1.26
CA MET A 1 6.07 10.89 2.01
C MET A 1 4.86 10.01 2.38
N VAL A 2 5.00 8.71 2.65
CA VAL A 2 3.88 7.83 3.06
C VAL A 2 3.98 7.45 4.54
N GLN A 3 2.86 7.37 5.25
CA GLN A 3 2.82 7.04 6.68
C GLN A 3 1.63 6.13 7.01
N HIS A 4 1.47 5.79 8.29
CA HIS A 4 0.33 5.01 8.76
C HIS A 4 -0.99 5.67 8.37
N ARG A 5 -1.97 4.88 7.91
CA ARG A 5 -3.29 5.29 7.40
C ARG A 5 -3.31 6.11 6.11
N SER A 6 -2.16 6.34 5.46
CA SER A 6 -2.13 6.95 4.12
C SER A 6 -2.93 6.11 3.11
N MET A 7 -3.76 6.78 2.32
CA MET A 7 -4.47 6.18 1.20
C MET A 7 -3.60 6.25 -0.06
N LEU A 8 -3.46 5.13 -0.75
CA LEU A 8 -2.58 4.98 -1.89
C LEU A 8 -3.35 4.47 -3.10
N HIS A 9 -2.97 4.96 -4.27
CA HIS A 9 -3.41 4.43 -5.56
C HIS A 9 -2.49 3.29 -5.98
N VAL A 10 -3.09 2.25 -6.54
CA VAL A 10 -2.34 1.08 -7.04
C VAL A 10 -1.98 1.31 -8.50
N ALA A 11 -0.75 0.93 -8.87
CA ALA A 11 -0.24 0.98 -10.23
C ALA A 11 0.23 -0.42 -10.63
N ASP A 12 -0.69 -1.39 -10.62
CA ASP A 12 -0.47 -2.78 -11.01
C ASP A 12 -1.69 -3.35 -11.76
N ASN A 13 -1.63 -4.63 -12.12
CA ASN A 13 -2.71 -5.38 -12.77
C ASN A 13 -3.40 -6.40 -11.84
N THR A 14 -3.22 -6.32 -10.52
CA THR A 14 -3.83 -7.28 -9.58
C THR A 14 -5.33 -7.08 -9.39
N GLY A 15 -5.82 -5.90 -9.77
CA GLY A 15 -7.22 -5.50 -9.61
C GLY A 15 -7.50 -4.67 -8.36
N ALA A 16 -6.51 -4.43 -7.50
CA ALA A 16 -6.65 -3.43 -6.44
C ALA A 16 -6.68 -2.01 -7.05
N LYS A 17 -7.54 -1.14 -6.51
CA LYS A 17 -7.63 0.28 -6.91
C LYS A 17 -7.13 1.22 -5.82
N LYS A 18 -7.45 0.92 -4.57
CA LYS A 18 -7.07 1.73 -3.41
C LYS A 18 -6.54 0.84 -2.29
N LEU A 19 -5.43 1.26 -1.71
CA LEU A 19 -4.81 0.67 -0.54
C LEU A 19 -4.81 1.65 0.62
N GLN A 20 -4.84 1.14 1.84
CA GLN A 20 -4.52 1.91 3.04
C GLN A 20 -3.26 1.32 3.68
N CYS A 21 -2.25 2.16 3.90
CA CYS A 21 -1.05 1.74 4.64
C CYS A 21 -1.41 1.45 6.10
N ILE A 22 -1.08 0.25 6.57
CA ILE A 22 -1.27 -0.14 7.98
C ILE A 22 0.06 -0.24 8.72
N ARG A 23 1.18 -0.46 8.02
CA ARG A 23 2.50 -0.51 8.64
C ARG A 23 3.60 -0.12 7.65
N VAL A 24 4.51 0.73 8.11
CA VAL A 24 5.80 0.95 7.43
C VAL A 24 6.81 -0.08 7.95
N LEU A 25 7.45 -0.80 7.04
CA LEU A 25 8.45 -1.80 7.39
C LEU A 25 9.86 -1.20 7.43
N GLY A 26 10.77 -1.85 8.16
CA GLY A 26 12.19 -1.47 8.21
C GLY A 26 12.68 -0.83 9.52
N GLY A 27 12.01 -1.03 10.65
CA GLY A 27 12.58 -0.70 11.97
C GLY A 27 11.56 -0.36 13.07
N TYR A 28 12.02 -0.35 14.32
CA TYR A 28 11.19 -0.12 15.52
C TYR A 28 10.56 1.29 15.61
N LYS A 29 11.23 2.32 15.07
CA LYS A 29 10.74 3.72 15.11
C LYS A 29 10.49 4.33 13.73
N LYS A 30 10.44 3.53 12.67
CA LYS A 30 10.21 4.05 11.33
C LYS A 30 8.74 4.46 11.17
N ARG A 31 8.50 5.77 11.02
CA ARG A 31 7.16 6.37 10.92
C ARG A 31 6.71 6.63 9.49
N THR A 32 7.67 6.78 8.58
CA THR A 32 7.43 7.17 7.19
C THR A 32 8.19 6.26 6.23
N ALA A 33 7.61 6.10 5.04
CA ALA A 33 8.16 5.37 3.92
C ALA A 33 8.40 6.29 2.73
N GLY A 34 9.50 6.07 2.02
CA GLY A 34 9.90 6.77 0.81
C GLY A 34 9.78 5.91 -0.45
N LEU A 35 10.38 6.38 -1.53
CA LEU A 35 10.50 5.60 -2.76
C LEU A 35 11.23 4.28 -2.48
N ALA A 36 10.81 3.20 -3.13
CA ALA A 36 11.36 1.84 -3.03
C ALA A 36 11.17 1.14 -1.66
N ASP A 37 10.58 1.80 -0.66
CA ASP A 37 10.23 1.14 0.61
C ASP A 37 9.07 0.16 0.43
N VAL A 38 9.14 -0.95 1.18
CA VAL A 38 8.04 -1.91 1.32
C VAL A 38 7.15 -1.51 2.48
N ILE A 39 5.84 -1.53 2.26
CA ILE A 39 4.83 -1.24 3.28
C ILE A 39 3.78 -2.35 3.30
N THR A 40 3.18 -2.59 4.46
CA THR A 40 2.01 -3.46 4.60
C THR A 40 0.76 -2.62 4.45
N CYS A 41 -0.14 -3.05 3.57
CA CYS A 41 -1.36 -2.35 3.21
C CYS A 41 -2.60 -3.25 3.30
N VAL A 42 -3.76 -2.63 3.44
CA VAL A 42 -5.07 -3.29 3.28
C VAL A 42 -5.74 -2.80 2.01
N VAL A 43 -6.28 -3.71 1.22
CA VAL A 43 -7.07 -3.40 0.03
C VAL A 43 -8.42 -2.81 0.43
N LYS A 44 -8.67 -1.55 0.07
CA LYS A 44 -9.96 -0.88 0.37
C LYS A 44 -10.95 -0.96 -0.77
N VAL A 45 -10.45 -0.97 -2.00
CA VAL A 45 -11.26 -1.11 -3.23
C VAL A 45 -10.54 -2.05 -4.17
N ALA A 46 -11.24 -3.08 -4.63
CA ALA A 46 -10.79 -4.02 -5.65
C ALA A 46 -11.87 -4.14 -6.74
N VAL A 47 -11.45 -4.48 -7.95
CA VAL A 47 -12.37 -4.87 -9.03
C VAL A 47 -12.95 -6.27 -8.77
N PRO A 48 -14.16 -6.57 -9.26
CA PRO A 48 -14.66 -7.93 -9.32
C PRO A 48 -13.71 -8.84 -10.12
N HIS A 49 -13.62 -10.12 -9.73
CA HIS A 49 -12.78 -11.13 -10.40
C HIS A 49 -11.28 -10.83 -10.47
N GLY A 50 -10.78 -9.82 -9.74
CA GLY A 50 -9.35 -9.56 -9.59
C GLY A 50 -8.66 -10.62 -8.73
N THR A 51 -7.32 -10.66 -8.80
CA THR A 51 -6.49 -11.59 -8.02
C THR A 51 -6.56 -11.31 -6.51
N VAL A 52 -6.83 -10.06 -6.13
CA VAL A 52 -6.97 -9.62 -4.74
C VAL A 52 -8.40 -9.16 -4.44
N LYS A 53 -8.84 -9.38 -3.20
CA LYS A 53 -10.17 -9.05 -2.70
C LYS A 53 -10.12 -7.83 -1.79
N LYS A 54 -11.29 -7.21 -1.58
CA LYS A 54 -11.44 -6.18 -0.55
C LYS A 54 -11.10 -6.75 0.82
N SER A 55 -10.39 -5.97 1.63
CA SER A 55 -9.87 -6.31 2.96
C SER A 55 -8.66 -7.25 3.00
N ASP A 56 -8.13 -7.67 1.85
CA ASP A 56 -6.88 -8.43 1.83
C ASP A 56 -5.71 -7.59 2.36
N VAL A 57 -4.83 -8.23 3.12
CA VAL A 57 -3.59 -7.63 3.62
C VAL A 57 -2.46 -8.01 2.66
N VAL A 58 -1.81 -7.01 2.08
CA VAL A 58 -0.78 -7.19 1.05
C VAL A 58 0.47 -6.37 1.37
N HIS A 59 1.62 -6.83 0.87
CA HIS A 59 2.83 -6.03 0.83
C HIS A 59 2.93 -5.30 -0.50
N ALA A 60 3.29 -4.02 -0.46
CA ALA A 60 3.42 -3.19 -1.64
C ALA A 60 4.73 -2.40 -1.60
N VAL A 61 5.29 -2.15 -2.78
CA VAL A 61 6.49 -1.31 -2.99
C VAL A 61 6.04 0.08 -3.46
N LEU A 62 6.59 1.12 -2.86
CA LEU A 62 6.32 2.50 -3.27
C LEU A 62 7.12 2.88 -4.53
N VAL A 63 6.42 3.08 -5.65
CA VAL A 63 7.04 3.44 -6.94
C VAL A 63 6.96 4.94 -7.28
N ARG A 64 6.07 5.68 -6.62
CA ARG A 64 5.93 7.14 -6.76
C ARG A 64 5.54 7.75 -5.42
N VAL A 65 6.16 8.87 -5.07
CA VAL A 65 5.86 9.63 -3.85
C VAL A 65 5.92 11.11 -4.16
N HIS A 66 4.85 11.84 -3.86
CA HIS A 66 4.94 13.29 -3.71
C HIS A 66 5.64 13.57 -2.39
N LYS A 67 6.64 14.46 -2.40
CA LYS A 67 7.34 14.84 -1.17
C LYS A 67 6.43 15.69 -0.31
#